data_AF-A0A2H5VFB3-F1
#
_entry.id   AF-A0A2H5VFB3-F1
#
_cell.length_a   1.000
_cell.length_b   1.000
_cell.length_c   1.000
_cell.angle_alpha   90.00
_cell.angle_beta   90.00
_cell.angle_gamma   90.00
#
_symmetry.space_group_name_H-M   'P 1'
#
loop_
_entity.id
_entity.type
_entity.pdbx_description
1 polymer ?
#
loop_
_entity_poly.entity_id
_entity_poly.type
_entity_poly.pdbx_seq_one_letter_code
_entity_poly.pdbx_strand_id
1 'polypeptide(L)'
;MHEETYINLERGVPPIATYLGHLLYKCRFGDNYKLWMIREGGREGSPALQGERLKEFNRKIIEELQLFLKSPVIGDIYDMEARKRAKDILKELAPFL
;
A
#
# COMPACT_ATOMS: atom_id res chain seq x y z
N MET A 1 2.44 13.46 -4.34
CA MET A 1 1.72 12.21 -4.02
C MET A 1 0.21 12.45 -4.11
N HIS A 2 -0.59 11.45 -4.49
CA HIS A 2 -2.05 11.54 -4.49
C HIS A 2 -2.60 11.69 -3.06
N GLU A 3 -3.62 12.52 -2.85
CA GLU A 3 -4.16 12.87 -1.52
C GLU A 3 -4.63 11.64 -0.73
N GLU A 4 -5.44 10.76 -1.35
CA GLU A 4 -5.91 9.52 -0.70
C GLU A 4 -4.73 8.63 -0.25
N THR A 5 -3.65 8.54 -1.05
CA THR A 5 -2.49 7.75 -0.65
C THR A 5 -1.78 8.38 0.54
N TYR A 6 -1.65 9.71 0.56
CA TYR A 6 -1.07 10.42 1.70
C TYR A 6 -1.86 10.16 2.98
N ILE A 7 -3.18 10.37 2.94
CA ILE A 7 -4.07 10.15 4.09
C ILE A 7 -4.01 8.69 4.57
N ASN A 8 -4.03 7.73 3.65
CA ASN A 8 -3.95 6.32 4.01
C ASN A 8 -2.61 5.97 4.67
N LEU A 9 -1.48 6.48 4.16
CA LEU A 9 -0.16 6.24 4.74
C LEU A 9 -0.05 6.84 6.15
N GLU A 10 -0.53 8.07 6.36
CA GLU A 10 -0.58 8.71 7.69
C GLU A 10 -1.41 7.90 8.70
N ARG A 11 -2.42 7.16 8.22
CA ARG A 11 -3.28 6.28 9.04
C ARG A 11 -2.73 4.87 9.25
N GLY A 12 -1.53 4.58 8.75
CA GLY A 12 -0.90 3.26 8.87
C GLY A 12 -1.55 2.19 7.97
N VAL A 13 -2.25 2.57 6.91
CA VAL A 13 -2.71 1.62 5.89
C VAL A 13 -1.47 1.00 5.22
N PRO A 14 -1.42 -0.33 5.04
CA PRO A 14 -0.32 -0.98 4.33
C PRO A 14 -0.12 -0.33 2.94
N PRO A 15 1.11 0.02 2.53
CA PRO A 15 1.36 0.75 1.30
C PRO A 15 0.70 0.14 0.05
N ILE A 16 0.74 -1.20 -0.08
CA ILE A 16 0.11 -1.96 -1.17
C ILE A 16 -1.42 -1.78 -1.22
N ALA A 17 -2.05 -1.51 -0.07
CA ALA A 17 -3.46 -1.22 0.09
C ALA A 17 -3.73 0.30 0.16
N THR A 18 -2.87 1.14 -0.41
CA THR A 18 -3.17 2.54 -0.77
C THR A 18 -3.52 2.66 -2.25
N TYR A 19 -4.13 3.77 -2.70
CA TYR A 19 -4.52 3.92 -4.11
C TYR A 19 -3.32 3.74 -5.05
N LEU A 20 -2.26 4.52 -4.86
CA LEU A 20 -1.03 4.41 -5.65
C LEU A 20 -0.32 3.07 -5.46
N GLY A 21 -0.25 2.52 -4.24
CA GLY A 21 0.38 1.22 -4.04
C GLY A 21 -0.37 0.09 -4.72
N HIS A 22 -1.71 0.12 -4.74
CA HIS A 22 -2.49 -0.85 -5.47
C HIS A 22 -2.23 -0.77 -6.99
N LEU A 23 -2.10 0.44 -7.55
CA LEU A 23 -1.71 0.61 -8.95
C LEU A 23 -0.30 0.04 -9.23
N LEU A 24 0.67 0.32 -8.35
CA LEU A 24 2.01 -0.25 -8.45
C LEU A 24 1.96 -1.78 -8.41
N TYR A 25 1.20 -2.37 -7.49
CA TYR A 25 0.98 -3.81 -7.42
C TYR A 25 0.41 -4.40 -8.71
N LYS A 26 -0.60 -3.75 -9.31
CA LYS A 26 -1.16 -4.17 -10.61
C LYS A 26 -0.13 -4.12 -11.74
N CYS A 27 0.84 -3.22 -11.64
CA CYS A 27 2.00 -3.16 -12.53
C CYS A 27 3.15 -4.12 -12.15
N ARG A 28 2.94 -5.05 -11.20
CA ARG A 28 3.94 -5.97 -10.64
C ARG A 28 5.06 -5.30 -9.82
N PHE A 29 4.81 -4.12 -9.27
CA PHE A 29 5.66 -3.41 -8.31
C PHE A 29 5.01 -3.40 -6.92
N GLY A 30 4.91 -4.59 -6.33
CA GLY A 30 4.16 -4.83 -5.10
C GLY A 30 4.99 -5.06 -3.85
N ASP A 31 6.32 -4.95 -3.93
CA ASP A 31 7.24 -5.34 -2.86
C ASP A 31 8.01 -4.14 -2.30
N ASN A 32 8.56 -4.27 -1.09
CA ASN A 32 9.45 -3.30 -0.42
C ASN A 32 9.10 -1.82 -0.68
N TYR A 33 7.90 -1.42 -0.27
CA TYR A 33 7.47 -0.04 -0.44
C TYR A 33 8.32 0.93 0.38
N LYS A 34 8.71 2.04 -0.24
CA LYS A 34 9.44 3.13 0.41
C LYS A 34 8.73 4.47 0.20
N LEU A 35 8.47 5.16 1.30
CA LEU A 35 7.97 6.53 1.31
C LEU A 35 9.15 7.50 1.39
N TRP A 36 9.23 8.40 0.41
CA TRP A 36 10.20 9.49 0.39
C TRP A 36 9.47 10.79 0.71
N MET A 37 9.66 11.29 1.93
CA MET A 37 9.07 12.56 2.40
C MET A 37 9.93 13.77 2.04
N ILE A 38 11.25 13.59 2.02
CA ILE A 38 12.23 14.61 1.64
C ILE A 38 13.26 13.92 0.74
N ARG A 39 13.46 14.42 -0.49
CA ARG A 39 14.60 14.03 -1.31
C ARG A 39 15.76 14.95 -0.95
N GLU A 40 16.69 14.47 -0.13
CA GLU A 40 17.87 15.24 0.28
C GLU A 40 18.73 15.58 -0.95
N GLY A 41 19.01 16.87 -1.16
CA GLY A 41 19.77 17.34 -2.31
C GLY A 41 19.54 18.80 -2.74
N GLY A 42 18.72 19.57 -2.02
CA GLY A 42 18.53 21.00 -2.31
C GLY A 42 17.75 21.33 -3.59
N ARG A 43 17.29 20.31 -4.34
CA ARG A 43 16.34 20.43 -5.46
C ARG A 43 15.15 19.46 -5.28
N GLU A 44 14.03 20.08 -4.95
CA GLU A 44 12.62 19.71 -5.16
C GLU A 44 12.26 18.33 -5.71
N GLY A 45 11.38 17.65 -4.98
CA GLY A 45 10.46 16.66 -5.51
C GLY A 45 9.29 16.49 -4.55
N SER A 46 8.07 16.39 -5.06
CA SER A 46 6.92 16.06 -4.21
C SER A 46 7.12 14.70 -3.52
N PRO A 47 6.47 14.45 -2.37
CA PRO A 47 6.51 13.15 -1.72
C PRO A 47 6.20 12.03 -2.72
N ALA A 48 6.94 10.93 -2.60
CA ALA A 48 6.88 9.82 -3.54
C ALA A 48 6.75 8.49 -2.82
N LEU A 49 5.86 7.65 -3.34
CA LEU A 49 5.78 6.24 -2.98
C LEU A 49 6.48 5.43 -4.06
N GLN A 50 7.50 4.68 -3.66
CA GLN A 50 8.24 3.75 -4.52
C GLN A 50 7.88 2.32 -4.14
N GLY A 51 7.64 1.46 -5.12
CA GLY A 51 7.53 0.01 -4.94
C GLY A 51 8.59 -0.71 -5.75
N GLU A 52 9.13 -1.81 -5.22
CA GLU A 52 10.04 -2.69 -5.93
C GLU A 52 9.28 -3.76 -6.73
N ARG A 53 9.92 -4.28 -7.76
CA ARG A 53 9.35 -5.34 -8.60
C ARG A 53 9.12 -6.58 -7.76
N LEU A 54 7.88 -7.09 -7.77
CA LEU A 54 7.52 -8.34 -7.12
C LEU A 54 8.17 -9.50 -7.91
N LYS A 55 9.23 -10.09 -7.34
CA LYS A 55 9.92 -11.24 -7.94
C LYS A 55 9.25 -12.55 -7.55
N GLU A 56 8.95 -12.70 -6.27
CA GLU A 56 8.35 -13.87 -5.67
C GLU A 56 7.28 -13.46 -4.68
N PHE A 57 6.48 -14.43 -4.25
CA PHE A 57 5.48 -14.24 -3.22
C PHE A 57 6.13 -13.83 -1.89
N ASN A 58 5.64 -12.75 -1.30
CA ASN A 58 6.12 -12.25 -0.01
C ASN A 58 5.03 -12.43 1.06
N ARG A 59 5.22 -13.44 1.94
CA ARG A 59 4.28 -13.77 3.03
C ARG A 59 4.01 -12.60 3.97
N LYS A 60 4.98 -11.69 4.16
CA LYS A 60 4.82 -10.51 5.03
C LYS A 60 3.69 -9.59 4.55
N ILE A 61 3.50 -9.48 3.23
CA ILE A 61 2.43 -8.67 2.65
C ILE A 61 1.06 -9.18 3.10
N ILE A 62 0.85 -10.49 3.12
CA ILE A 62 -0.42 -11.07 3.61
C ILE A 62 -0.61 -10.80 5.08
N GLU A 63 0.43 -11.01 5.88
CA GLU A 63 0.36 -10.80 7.32
C GLU A 63 0.02 -9.35 7.63
N GLU A 64 0.66 -8.38 6.96
CA GLU A 64 0.34 -6.96 7.06
C GLU A 64 -1.11 -6.65 6.63
N LEU A 65 -1.57 -7.18 5.50
CA LEU A 65 -2.94 -6.98 5.03
C LEU A 65 -3.98 -7.58 5.97
N GLN A 66 -3.72 -8.77 6.52
CA GLN A 66 -4.60 -9.41 7.49
C GLN A 66 -4.63 -8.65 8.81
N LEU A 67 -3.48 -8.18 9.30
CA LEU A 67 -3.41 -7.33 10.50
C LEU A 67 -4.19 -6.04 10.31
N PHE A 68 -4.02 -5.38 9.15
CA PHE A 68 -4.78 -4.19 8.79
C PHE A 68 -6.29 -4.46 8.76
N LEU A 69 -6.73 -5.56 8.14
CA LEU A 69 -8.16 -5.89 8.09
C LEU A 69 -8.77 -6.21 9.47
N LYS A 70 -7.96 -6.64 10.44
CA LYS A 70 -8.36 -6.86 11.84
C LYS A 70 -8.31 -5.58 12.69
N SER A 71 -7.66 -4.51 12.23
CA SER A 71 -7.56 -3.27 12.98
C SER A 71 -8.91 -2.53 13.03
N PRO A 72 -9.13 -1.64 14.02
CA PRO A 72 -10.34 -0.84 14.11
C PRO A 72 -10.65 -0.07 12.82
N VAL A 73 -11.93 -0.09 12.44
CA VAL A 73 -12.45 0.61 11.25
C VAL A 73 -12.59 2.10 11.57
N ILE A 74 -12.03 2.96 10.73
CA ILE A 74 -12.22 4.42 10.82
C ILE A 74 -13.57 4.79 10.20
N GLY A 75 -13.95 4.12 9.11
CA GLY A 75 -15.31 4.17 8.57
C GLY A 75 -15.59 5.29 7.57
N ASP A 76 -14.57 6.06 7.15
CA ASP A 76 -14.70 6.99 6.03
C ASP A 76 -14.38 6.33 4.68
N ILE A 77 -14.55 7.09 3.60
CA ILE A 77 -14.37 6.58 2.24
C ILE A 77 -12.95 6.06 1.98
N TYR A 78 -11.93 6.70 2.55
CA TYR A 78 -10.54 6.30 2.35
C TYR A 78 -10.22 4.97 3.04
N ASP A 79 -10.72 4.79 4.26
CA ASP A 79 -10.60 3.52 5.00
C ASP A 79 -11.37 2.39 4.29
N MET A 80 -12.60 2.65 3.83
CA MET A 80 -13.41 1.67 3.12
C MET A 80 -12.74 1.20 1.81
N GLU A 81 -12.25 2.14 0.99
CA GLU A 81 -11.54 1.81 -0.26
C GLU A 81 -10.20 1.10 0.00
N ALA A 82 -9.45 1.50 1.04
CA ALA A 82 -8.23 0.80 1.44
C ALA A 82 -8.51 -0.65 1.86
N ARG A 83 -9.53 -0.88 2.68
CA ARG A 83 -9.94 -2.22 3.13
C ARG A 83 -10.47 -3.07 1.98
N LYS A 84 -11.19 -2.48 1.03
CA LYS A 84 -11.63 -3.16 -0.19
C LYS A 84 -10.42 -3.63 -1.01
N ARG A 85 -9.46 -2.73 -1.29
CA ARG A 85 -8.23 -3.06 -2.02
C ARG A 85 -7.41 -4.15 -1.30
N ALA A 86 -7.32 -4.09 0.03
CA ALA A 86 -6.69 -5.15 0.83
C ALA A 86 -7.35 -6.52 0.65
N LYS A 87 -8.69 -6.59 0.66
CA LYS A 87 -9.43 -7.84 0.43
C LYS A 87 -9.23 -8.37 -0.99
N ASP A 88 -9.24 -7.49 -1.98
CA ASP A 88 -9.04 -7.86 -3.38
C ASP A 88 -7.64 -8.46 -3.60
N ILE A 89 -6.60 -7.83 -3.04
CA ILE A 89 -5.23 -8.35 -3.09
C ILE A 89 -5.12 -9.71 -2.40
N LEU A 90 -5.69 -9.87 -1.20
CA LEU A 90 -5.66 -11.17 -0.51
C LEU A 90 -6.36 -12.27 -1.30
N LYS A 91 -7.45 -11.95 -2.00
CA LYS A 91 -8.15 -12.90 -2.88
C LYS A 91 -7.28 -13.31 -4.08
N GLU A 92 -6.53 -12.37 -4.66
CA GLU A 92 -5.59 -12.64 -5.74
C GLU A 92 -4.38 -13.48 -5.27
N LEU A 93 -3.98 -13.32 -4.02
CA LEU A 93 -2.88 -14.07 -3.41
C LEU A 93 -3.31 -15.43 -2.81
N ALA A 94 -4.61 -15.70 -2.71
CA ALA A 94 -5.14 -16.92 -2.10
C ALA A 94 -4.61 -18.25 -2.69
N PRO A 95 -4.34 -18.37 -4.01
CA PRO A 95 -3.72 -19.58 -4.56
C PRO A 95 -2.30 -19.88 -4.04
N PHE A 96 -1.68 -18.93 -3.35
CA PHE A 96 -0.33 -19.01 -2.81
C PHE A 96 -0.30 -19.05 -1.27
N LEU A 97 -1.47 -19.10 -0.62
CA LEU A 97 -1.66 -19.27 0.83
C LEU A 97 -1.78 -20.75 1.20
#